data_AF-A0A537R9D3-F1
#
_entry.id   AF-A0A537R9D3-F1
#
_cell.length_a   1.000
_cell.length_b   1.000
_cell.length_c   1.000
_cell.angle_alpha   90.00
_cell.angle_beta   90.00
_cell.angle_gamma   90.00
#
_symmetry.space_group_name_H-M   'P 1'
#
loop_
_entity.id
_entity.type
_entity.pdbx_description
1 polymer ?
#
loop_
_entity_poly.entity_id
_entity_poly.type
_entity_poly.pdbx_seq_one_letter_code
_entity_poly.pdbx_strand_id
1 'polypeptide(L)' 'MRHSIGVVIAAALFLGVAAPAETQDLGGTLKKVRETGVITIGHRDSSIPLSYLDDKLQPVGFSIELCKHVV' A
#
# COMPACT_ATOMS: atom_id res chain seq x y z
N MET A 1 -49.95 -1.51 -6.86
CA MET A 1 -49.38 -0.15 -6.89
C MET A 1 -48.41 0.11 -5.73
N ARG A 2 -48.77 -0.11 -4.45
CA ARG A 2 -47.87 0.10 -3.30
C ARG A 2 -46.62 -0.80 -3.28
N HIS A 3 -46.73 -2.07 -3.68
CA HIS A 3 -45.58 -2.99 -3.77
C HIS A 3 -44.62 -2.64 -4.92
N SER A 4 -45.14 -2.10 -6.02
CA SER A 4 -44.37 -1.68 -7.19
C SER A 4 -43.41 -0.53 -6.85
N ILE A 5 -43.84 0.40 -5.99
CA ILE A 5 -43.02 1.54 -5.53
C ILE A 5 -41.87 1.06 -4.63
N GLY A 6 -42.12 0.09 -3.74
CA GLY A 6 -41.09 -0.49 -2.87
C GLY A 6 -39.98 -1.21 -3.65
N VAL A 7 -40.34 -1.94 -4.71
CA VAL A 7 -39.37 -2.62 -5.58
C VAL A 7 -38.49 -1.63 -6.35
N VAL A 8 -39.06 -0.52 -6.83
CA VAL A 8 -38.31 0.52 -7.56
C VAL A 8 -37.30 1.24 -6.64
N ILE A 9 -37.68 1.54 -5.40
CA ILE A 9 -36.79 2.18 -4.42
C ILE A 9 -35.63 1.24 -4.04
N ALA A 10 -35.92 -0.04 -3.81
CA ALA A 10 -34.88 -1.03 -3.51
C ALA A 10 -33.89 -1.18 -4.67
N ALA A 11 -34.37 -1.25 -5.92
CA ALA A 11 -33.51 -1.34 -7.10
C ALA A 11 -32.62 -0.10 -7.28
N ALA A 12 -33.13 1.10 -7.01
CA ALA A 12 -32.35 2.34 -7.07
C ALA A 12 -31.24 2.40 -6.00
N LEU A 13 -31.49 1.86 -4.80
CA LEU A 13 -30.49 1.78 -3.74
C LEU A 13 -29.36 0.79 -4.07
N PHE A 14 -29.65 -0.31 -4.77
CA PHE A 14 -28.62 -1.26 -5.21
C PHE A 14 -27.74 -0.70 -6.35
N LEU A 15 -28.26 0.19 -7.19
CA LEU A 15 -27.49 0.83 -8.27
C LEU A 15 -26.50 1.90 -7.76
N GLY A 16 -26.77 2.51 -6.61
CA GLY A 16 -25.90 3.54 -6.01
C GLY A 16 -24.62 3.01 -5.35
N VAL A 17 -24.54 1.71 -5.07
CA VAL A 17 -23.39 1.09 -4.38
C VAL A 17 -22.26 0.68 -5.34
N ALA A 18 -22.53 0.71 -6.65
CA ALA A 18 -21.61 0.25 -7.69
C ALA A 18 -20.98 1.41 -8.49
N ALA A 19 -20.83 2.60 -7.88
CA ALA A 19 -20.03 3.65 -8.50
C ALA A 19 -18.58 3.14 -8.65
N PRO A 20 -17.98 3.18 -9.85
CA PRO A 20 -16.57 2.85 -10.00
C PRO A 20 -15.77 3.79 -9.11
N ALA A 21 -15.00 3.24 -8.18
CA ALA A 21 -14.03 4.02 -7.44
C ALA A 21 -13.00 4.54 -8.46
N GLU A 22 -12.99 5.85 -8.72
CA GLU A 22 -11.89 6.45 -9.46
C GLU A 22 -10.61 6.27 -8.65
N THR A 23 -9.77 5.33 -9.08
CA THR A 23 -8.43 5.18 -8.55
C THR A 23 -7.63 6.42 -8.95
N GLN A 24 -7.10 7.13 -7.97
CA GLN A 24 -6.11 8.17 -8.21
C GLN A 24 -4.92 7.53 -8.95
N ASP A 25 -4.47 8.17 -10.04
CA ASP A 25 -3.25 7.74 -10.70
C ASP A 25 -2.10 7.78 -9.68
N LEU A 26 -1.20 6.80 -9.76
CA LEU A 26 -0.02 6.81 -8.90
C LEU A 26 0.80 8.03 -9.28
N GLY A 27 0.86 8.99 -8.38
CA GLY A 27 1.78 10.13 -8.46
C GLY A 27 3.11 9.85 -7.78
N GLY A 28 4.12 10.65 -8.11
CA GLY A 28 5.38 10.74 -7.37
C GLY A 28 6.09 9.40 -7.15
N THR A 29 6.40 9.08 -5.88
CA THR A 29 7.17 7.88 -5.49
C THR A 29 6.52 6.58 -5.94
N LEU A 30 5.20 6.44 -5.82
CA LEU A 30 4.51 5.20 -6.17
C LEU A 30 4.53 4.94 -7.68
N LYS A 31 4.50 6.01 -8.48
CA LYS A 31 4.73 5.93 -9.93
C LYS A 31 6.13 5.41 -10.24
N LYS A 32 7.15 6.02 -9.61
CA LYS A 32 8.55 5.61 -9.78
C LYS A 32 8.76 4.16 -9.38
N VAL A 33 8.20 3.71 -8.26
CA VAL A 33 8.29 2.30 -7.82
C VAL A 33 7.63 1.37 -8.85
N ARG A 34 6.44 1.71 -9.36
CA ARG A 34 5.78 0.94 -10.44
C ARG A 34 6.65 0.85 -11.69
N GLU A 35 7.25 1.95 -12.12
CA GLU A 35 8.03 2.02 -13.36
C GLU A 35 9.41 1.34 -13.26
N THR A 36 10.06 1.44 -12.09
CA THR A 36 11.43 0.94 -11.90
C THR A 36 11.48 -0.44 -11.26
N GLY A 37 10.44 -0.86 -10.54
CA GLY A 37 10.46 -2.05 -9.70
C GLY A 37 11.40 -1.94 -8.50
N VAL A 38 11.86 -0.72 -8.16
CA VAL A 38 12.87 -0.49 -7.11
C VAL A 38 12.31 0.38 -5.99
N ILE A 39 12.52 -0.05 -4.75
CA ILE A 39 12.30 0.73 -3.53
C ILE A 39 13.65 0.99 -2.86
N THR A 40 13.94 2.27 -2.58
CA THR A 40 15.17 2.67 -1.88
C THR A 40 14.90 2.79 -0.39
N ILE A 41 15.59 2.00 0.43
CA ILE A 41 15.46 2.00 1.89
C ILE A 41 16.68 2.69 2.50
N GLY A 42 16.45 3.81 3.19
CA GLY A 42 17.45 4.44 4.03
C GLY A 42 17.50 3.78 5.41
N HIS A 43 18.70 3.51 5.93
CA HIS A 43 18.89 2.93 7.25
C HIS A 43 19.98 3.68 8.03
N ARG A 44 20.12 3.38 9.32
CA ARG A 44 21.21 3.91 10.16
C ARG A 44 22.28 2.84 10.38
N ASP A 45 23.52 3.28 10.61
CA ASP A 45 24.64 2.36 10.81
C ASP A 45 24.87 2.01 12.29
N SER A 46 24.29 2.78 13.21
CA SER A 46 24.54 2.67 14.65
C SER A 46 23.25 2.75 15.48
N SER A 47 22.27 1.90 15.17
CA SER A 47 20.99 1.83 15.88
C SER A 47 20.67 0.39 16.29
N ILE A 48 21.51 -0.19 17.15
CA ILE A 48 21.25 -1.52 17.74
C ILE A 48 19.98 -1.45 18.60
N PRO A 49 19.01 -2.39 18.47
CA PRO A 49 19.02 -3.60 17.63
C PRO A 49 18.28 -3.47 16.28
N LEU A 50 17.81 -2.28 15.91
CA LEU A 50 16.97 -2.05 14.73
C LEU A 50 17.77 -2.10 13.42
N SER A 51 18.80 -1.26 13.30
CA SER A 51 19.65 -1.18 12.11
C SER A 51 21.08 -0.83 12.51
N TYR A 52 22.02 -1.69 12.15
CA TYR A 52 23.44 -1.49 12.39
C TYR A 52 24.27 -2.27 11.37
N LEU A 53 25.55 -1.94 11.27
CA LEU A 53 26.49 -2.69 10.44
C LEU A 53 27.09 -3.85 11.22
N ASP A 54 27.16 -5.04 10.61
CA ASP A 54 27.88 -6.19 11.15
C ASP A 54 29.40 -6.09 10.88
N ASP A 55 30.15 -7.12 11.27
CA ASP A 55 31.61 -7.19 11.07
C ASP A 55 32.03 -7.17 9.58
N LYS A 56 31.09 -7.38 8.65
CA LYS A 56 31.28 -7.33 7.19
C LYS A 56 30.74 -6.03 6.58
N LEU A 57 30.44 -5.03 7.42
CA LEU A 57 29.83 -3.76 7.02
C LEU A 57 28.51 -3.93 6.27
N GLN A 58 27.76 -5.00 6.56
CA GLN A 58 26.43 -5.21 6.00
C GLN A 58 25.36 -4.68 6.95
N PRO A 59 24.32 -4.00 6.44
CA PRO A 59 23.18 -3.62 7.27
C PRO A 59 22.45 -4.86 7.76
N VAL A 60 22.26 -4.93 9.07
CA VAL A 60 21.55 -5.99 9.80
C VAL A 60 20.67 -5.38 10.89
N GLY A 61 19.83 -6.21 11.51
CA GLY A 61 18.94 -5.80 12.60
C GLY A 61 17.45 -5.91 12.24
N PHE A 62 16.58 -5.68 13.21
CA PHE A 62 15.15 -5.95 13.07
C PHE A 62 14.50 -5.20 11.90
N SER A 63 14.78 -3.91 11.73
CA SER A 63 14.16 -3.14 10.63
C SER A 63 14.70 -3.57 9.27
N ILE A 64 15.96 -4.00 9.18
CA ILE A 64 16.54 -4.49 7.93
C ILE A 64 15.88 -5.80 7.50
N GLU A 65 15.74 -6.75 8.44
CA GLU A 65 15.10 -8.02 8.16
C GLU A 65 13.61 -7.85 7.82
N LEU A 66 12.91 -6.93 8.48
CA LEU A 66 11.55 -6.56 8.12
C LEU A 66 11.46 -6.05 6.67
N CYS A 67 12.34 -5.13 6.28
CA CYS A 67 12.35 -4.61 4.92
C CYS A 67 12.63 -5.70 3.87
N LYS A 68 13.59 -6.60 4.12
CA LYS A 68 13.88 -7.73 3.21
C LYS A 68 12.70 -8.71 3.05
N HIS A 69 11.80 -8.77 4.03
CA HIS A 69 10.65 -9.66 4.00
C HIS A 69 9.43 -9.03 3.31
N VAL A 70 9.25 -7.73 3.46
CA VAL A 70 8.05 -7.01 2.98
C VAL A 70 8.21 -6.44 1.57
N VAL A 71 9.44 -6.05 1.21
CA VAL A 71 9.77 -5.36 -0.05
C VAL A 71 10.31 -6.34 -1.08
#